data_AF-A0A257M4E6-F1
#
_entry.id   AF-A0A257M4E6-F1
#
_cell.length_a   1.000
_cell.length_b   1.000
_cell.length_c   1.000
_cell.angle_alpha   90.00
_cell.angle_beta   90.00
_cell.angle_gamma   90.00
#
_symmetry.space_group_name_H-M   'P 1'
#
loop_
_entity.id
_entity.type
_entity.pdbx_description
1 polymer ?
#
loop_
_entity_poly.entity_id
_entity_poly.type
_entity_poly.pdbx_seq_one_letter_code
_entity_poly.pdbx_strand_id
1 'polypeptide(L)'
;MPSRRQIREAVIQFLYCTDLEGGADPASVREPFWEFITESDRRSLQVATFRTVQHLATGRDVRLAEFMERKSVAAAFLSSHLEAESVKIELNRIAELESKWSTAFDQVERLPRNDDDDAVADGLEKALDVLFRIDRELALSRQRFLNGIEDFPSMRGQLEASAASVRRLQRISDRMRMVEEPEKFPDQADLSKLRESRADILVLRKDADAIVDGVLNHKSVIDERLAQVVDNFAPERIDPVDRAILRLAVYEIFHATIPVKVVINEAIELAKRFGTTDSGRFVNGVLDRLAKDASPAS
;
A
#
# COMPACT_ATOMS: atom_id res chain seq x y z
N MET A 1 2.49 12.20 -4.58
CA MET A 1 1.07 12.23 -5.02
C MET A 1 1.03 11.90 -6.49
N PRO A 2 0.15 10.97 -6.91
CA PRO A 2 0.02 10.60 -8.30
C PRO A 2 -0.42 11.81 -9.13
N SER A 3 0.17 11.96 -10.30
CA SER A 3 -0.24 12.99 -11.24
C SER A 3 -1.63 12.69 -11.81
N ARG A 4 -2.36 13.75 -12.21
CA ARG A 4 -3.63 13.60 -12.94
C ARG A 4 -3.51 12.65 -14.12
N ARG A 5 -2.38 12.72 -14.84
CA ARG A 5 -2.06 11.83 -15.94
C ARG A 5 -2.06 10.36 -15.50
N GLN A 6 -1.36 10.01 -14.43
CA GLN A 6 -1.33 8.62 -13.92
C GLN A 6 -2.72 8.13 -13.53
N ILE A 7 -3.54 8.98 -12.89
CA ILE A 7 -4.92 8.66 -12.54
C ILE A 7 -5.74 8.36 -13.82
N ARG A 8 -5.66 9.23 -14.84
CA ARG A 8 -6.37 9.03 -16.11
C ARG A 8 -5.90 7.78 -16.85
N GLU A 9 -4.61 7.47 -16.81
CA GLU A 9 -4.04 6.25 -17.39
C GLU A 9 -4.64 5.00 -16.73
N ALA A 10 -4.71 4.97 -15.40
CA ALA A 10 -5.35 3.88 -14.67
C ALA A 10 -6.85 3.75 -15.02
N VAL A 11 -7.58 4.88 -15.11
CA VAL A 11 -9.01 4.86 -15.51
C VAL A 11 -9.19 4.27 -16.92
N ILE A 12 -8.36 4.67 -17.89
CA ILE A 12 -8.44 4.15 -19.26
C ILE A 12 -8.14 2.66 -19.29
N GLN A 13 -7.10 2.21 -18.59
CA GLN A 13 -6.76 0.79 -18.51
C GLN A 13 -7.90 -0.02 -17.87
N PHE A 14 -8.52 0.49 -16.80
CA PHE A 14 -9.67 -0.17 -16.18
C PHE A 14 -10.86 -0.31 -17.14
N LEU A 15 -11.26 0.79 -17.78
CA LEU A 15 -12.38 0.79 -18.74
C LEU A 15 -12.11 -0.13 -19.94
N TYR A 16 -10.85 -0.16 -20.40
CA TYR A 16 -10.41 -1.07 -21.44
C TYR A 16 -10.52 -2.53 -20.99
N CYS A 17 -10.05 -2.89 -19.80
CA CYS A 17 -10.17 -4.24 -19.23
C CYS A 17 -11.63 -4.69 -19.15
N THR A 18 -12.53 -3.84 -18.61
CA THR A 18 -13.97 -4.18 -18.53
C THR A 18 -14.59 -4.45 -19.90
N ASP A 19 -14.18 -3.68 -20.91
CA ASP A 19 -14.69 -3.82 -22.27
C ASP A 19 -14.10 -5.06 -23.00
N LEU A 20 -12.81 -5.36 -22.80
CA LEU A 20 -12.12 -6.51 -23.40
C LEU A 20 -12.68 -7.85 -22.90
N GLU A 21 -13.05 -7.93 -21.62
CA GLU A 21 -13.63 -9.13 -21.02
C GLU A 21 -15.11 -9.33 -21.36
N GLY A 22 -15.56 -8.75 -22.49
CA GLY A 22 -16.93 -8.88 -22.98
C GLY A 22 -17.95 -8.10 -22.14
N GLY A 23 -17.53 -7.03 -21.46
CA GLY A 23 -18.38 -6.32 -20.51
C GLY A 23 -18.50 -7.05 -19.17
N ALA A 24 -17.41 -7.65 -18.70
CA ALA A 24 -17.34 -8.25 -17.38
C ALA A 24 -17.80 -7.25 -16.32
N ASP A 25 -18.40 -7.76 -15.25
CA ASP A 25 -18.87 -6.94 -14.14
C ASP A 25 -17.68 -6.10 -13.60
N PRO A 26 -17.76 -4.75 -13.64
CA PRO A 26 -16.70 -3.90 -13.09
C PRO A 26 -16.35 -4.24 -11.64
N ALA A 27 -17.29 -4.80 -10.86
CA ALA A 27 -17.01 -5.26 -9.51
C ALA A 27 -16.08 -6.49 -9.47
N SER A 28 -16.19 -7.42 -10.42
CA SER A 28 -15.37 -8.64 -10.44
C SER A 28 -13.93 -8.41 -10.89
N VAL A 29 -13.70 -7.39 -11.73
CA VAL A 29 -12.36 -7.10 -12.27
C VAL A 29 -11.55 -6.11 -11.43
N ARG A 30 -12.19 -5.46 -10.44
CA ARG A 30 -11.58 -4.33 -9.72
C ARG A 30 -10.36 -4.69 -8.88
N GLU A 31 -10.45 -5.69 -8.02
CA GLU A 31 -9.28 -6.09 -7.22
C GLU A 31 -8.15 -6.66 -8.09
N PRO A 32 -8.40 -7.62 -9.02
CA PRO A 32 -7.35 -8.12 -9.91
C PRO A 32 -6.65 -7.02 -10.71
N PHE A 33 -7.41 -6.01 -11.18
CA PHE A 33 -6.84 -4.85 -11.86
C PHE A 33 -5.87 -4.08 -10.98
N TRP A 34 -6.28 -3.73 -9.75
CA TRP A 34 -5.44 -2.96 -8.84
C TRP A 34 -4.21 -3.74 -8.38
N GLU A 35 -4.35 -5.05 -8.16
CA GLU A 35 -3.22 -5.94 -7.89
C GLU A 35 -2.19 -5.86 -9.03
N PHE A 36 -2.64 -5.97 -10.28
CA PHE A 36 -1.78 -5.90 -11.45
C PHE A 36 -1.11 -4.53 -11.65
N ILE A 37 -1.87 -3.44 -11.73
CA ILE A 37 -1.29 -2.14 -12.12
C ILE A 37 -0.43 -1.49 -11.03
N THR A 38 -0.60 -1.88 -9.76
CA THR A 38 0.21 -1.37 -8.64
C THR A 38 1.33 -2.31 -8.23
N GLU A 39 1.49 -3.46 -8.89
CA GLU A 39 2.43 -4.51 -8.51
C GLU A 39 3.86 -3.98 -8.36
N SER A 40 4.36 -3.21 -9.33
CA SER A 40 5.71 -2.63 -9.31
C SER A 40 5.92 -1.65 -8.15
N ASP A 41 4.91 -0.81 -7.87
CA ASP A 41 4.95 0.16 -6.78
C ASP A 41 4.88 -0.55 -5.41
N ARG A 42 4.00 -1.55 -5.26
CA ARG A 42 3.89 -2.39 -4.05
C ARG A 42 5.20 -3.13 -3.78
N ARG A 43 5.81 -3.73 -4.81
CA ARG A 43 7.09 -4.42 -4.71
C ARG A 43 8.21 -3.46 -4.29
N SER A 44 8.27 -2.27 -4.88
CA SER A 44 9.23 -1.23 -4.50
C SER A 44 9.05 -0.81 -3.04
N LEU A 45 7.81 -0.65 -2.60
CA LEU A 45 7.47 -0.36 -1.21
C LEU A 45 7.91 -1.49 -0.28
N GLN A 46 7.63 -2.75 -0.59
CA GLN A 46 8.04 -3.91 0.21
C GLN A 46 9.57 -4.00 0.37
N VAL A 47 10.33 -3.78 -0.71
CA VAL A 47 11.80 -3.77 -0.67
C VAL A 47 12.30 -2.61 0.19
N ALA A 48 11.71 -1.43 0.09
CA ALA A 48 12.06 -0.28 0.93
C ALA A 48 11.74 -0.54 2.42
N THR A 49 10.58 -1.13 2.70
CA THR A 49 10.17 -1.56 4.04
C THR A 49 11.18 -2.55 4.62
N PHE A 50 11.52 -3.61 3.87
CA PHE A 50 12.53 -4.58 4.28
C PHE A 50 13.88 -3.92 4.62
N ARG A 51 14.41 -3.07 3.73
CA ARG A 51 15.69 -2.38 3.96
C ARG A 51 15.67 -1.54 5.24
N THR A 52 14.54 -0.89 5.51
CA THR A 52 14.35 -0.10 6.73
C THR A 52 14.33 -1.01 7.97
N VAL A 53 13.59 -2.12 7.92
CA VAL A 53 13.56 -3.11 9.00
C VAL A 53 14.95 -3.72 9.25
N GLN A 54 15.68 -4.08 8.18
CA GLN A 54 17.04 -4.62 8.28
C GLN A 54 17.99 -3.63 8.95
N HIS A 55 17.92 -2.36 8.57
CA HIS A 55 18.70 -1.31 9.23
C HIS A 55 18.38 -1.20 10.73
N LEU A 56 17.08 -1.20 11.08
CA LEU A 56 16.64 -1.15 12.48
C LEU A 56 17.02 -2.39 13.30
N ALA A 57 17.11 -3.55 12.65
CA ALA A 57 17.51 -4.81 13.26
C ALA A 57 19.03 -4.92 13.48
N THR A 58 19.82 -3.96 12.99
CA THR A 58 21.28 -4.00 13.10
C THR A 58 21.74 -4.02 14.57
N GLY A 59 22.53 -5.04 14.92
CA GLY A 59 23.01 -5.28 16.29
C GLY A 59 21.93 -5.77 17.26
N ARG A 60 20.77 -6.21 16.76
CA ARG A 60 19.72 -6.82 17.59
C ARG A 60 20.20 -8.13 18.21
N ASP A 61 20.97 -8.93 17.47
CA ASP A 61 21.61 -10.17 17.90
C ASP A 61 22.41 -10.01 19.20
N VAL A 62 23.24 -8.97 19.29
CA VAL A 62 24.04 -8.66 20.49
C VAL A 62 23.13 -8.30 21.67
N ARG A 63 22.08 -7.51 21.43
CA ARG A 63 21.10 -7.12 22.45
C ARG A 63 20.26 -8.31 22.93
N LEU A 64 19.95 -9.23 22.03
CA LEU A 64 19.23 -10.45 22.33
C LEU A 64 20.09 -11.40 23.17
N ALA A 65 21.36 -11.58 22.82
CA ALA A 65 22.29 -12.38 23.63
C ALA A 65 22.40 -11.84 25.07
N GLU A 66 22.56 -10.52 25.21
CA GLU A 66 22.56 -9.86 26.51
C GLU A 66 21.24 -10.06 27.28
N PHE A 67 20.10 -9.99 26.60
CA PHE A 67 18.81 -10.30 27.21
C PHE A 67 18.74 -11.76 27.69
N MET A 68 19.17 -12.73 26.88
CA MET A 68 19.10 -14.16 27.22
C MET A 68 19.94 -14.51 28.45
N GLU A 69 21.13 -13.91 28.59
CA GLU A 69 21.97 -14.07 29.78
C GLU A 69 21.26 -13.56 31.04
N ARG A 70 20.74 -12.32 30.98
CA ARG A 70 20.05 -11.68 32.12
C ARG A 70 18.74 -12.38 32.46
N LYS A 71 18.02 -12.84 31.43
CA LYS A 71 16.80 -13.65 31.55
C LYS A 71 17.07 -14.91 32.36
N SER A 72 18.19 -15.61 32.13
CA SER A 72 18.54 -16.82 32.88
C SER A 72 18.61 -16.55 34.39
N VAL A 73 19.29 -15.47 34.78
CA VAL A 73 19.39 -15.04 36.18
C VAL A 73 18.03 -14.66 36.77
N ALA A 74 17.25 -13.86 36.05
CA ALA A 74 15.91 -13.45 36.49
C ALA A 74 14.94 -14.64 36.61
N ALA A 75 15.00 -15.60 35.69
CA ALA A 75 14.15 -16.79 35.72
C ALA A 75 14.48 -17.72 36.89
N ALA A 76 15.76 -17.85 37.25
CA ALA A 76 16.17 -18.59 38.45
C ALA A 76 15.62 -17.93 39.73
N PHE A 77 15.74 -16.60 39.83
CA PHE A 77 15.17 -15.83 40.94
C PHE A 77 13.64 -15.98 41.04
N LEU A 78 12.92 -15.80 39.93
CA LEU A 78 11.45 -15.89 39.89
C LEU A 78 10.94 -17.30 40.20
N SER A 79 11.74 -18.34 39.96
CA SER A 79 11.33 -19.72 40.27
C SER A 79 11.17 -20.00 41.77
N SER A 80 11.72 -19.15 42.63
CA SER A 80 11.52 -19.20 44.09
C SER A 80 10.40 -18.28 44.60
N HIS A 81 9.69 -17.57 43.71
CA HIS A 81 8.70 -16.55 44.06
C HIS A 81 7.38 -16.79 43.30
N LEU A 82 6.53 -17.65 43.86
CA LEU A 82 5.28 -18.08 43.22
C LEU A 82 4.29 -16.92 43.02
N GLU A 83 4.35 -15.91 43.87
CA GLU A 83 3.55 -14.69 43.76
C GLU A 83 3.82 -13.90 42.48
N ALA A 84 5.02 -14.05 41.88
CA ALA A 84 5.44 -13.35 40.66
C ALA A 84 5.43 -14.28 39.41
N GLU A 85 4.64 -15.36 39.43
CA GLU A 85 4.58 -16.33 38.32
C GLU A 85 4.15 -15.66 37.00
N SER A 86 3.27 -14.65 37.04
CA SER A 86 2.88 -13.88 35.84
C SER A 86 4.07 -13.20 35.16
N VAL A 87 4.98 -12.61 35.94
CA VAL A 87 6.21 -11.97 35.44
C VAL A 87 7.13 -12.99 34.80
N LYS A 88 7.24 -14.19 35.39
CA LYS A 88 8.03 -15.30 34.84
C LYS A 88 7.46 -15.82 33.53
N ILE A 89 6.14 -15.95 33.43
CA ILE A 89 5.44 -16.36 32.22
C ILE A 89 5.73 -15.38 31.09
N GLU A 90 5.57 -14.06 31.31
CA GLU A 90 5.87 -13.06 30.29
C GLU A 90 7.35 -13.05 29.91
N LEU A 91 8.28 -13.18 30.87
CA LEU A 91 9.71 -13.25 30.59
C LEU A 91 10.08 -14.44 29.70
N ASN A 92 9.44 -15.60 29.90
CA ASN A 92 9.62 -16.76 29.03
C ASN A 92 8.96 -16.56 27.65
N ARG A 93 7.77 -15.94 27.62
CA ARG A 93 7.07 -15.61 26.38
C ARG A 93 7.86 -14.66 25.51
N ILE A 94 8.52 -13.66 26.09
CA ILE A 94 9.43 -12.76 25.38
C ILE A 94 10.52 -13.57 24.67
N ALA A 95 11.21 -14.49 25.36
CA ALA A 95 12.27 -15.29 24.75
C ALA A 95 11.77 -16.21 23.62
N GLU A 96 10.58 -16.79 23.79
CA GLU A 96 9.94 -17.58 22.72
C GLU A 96 9.66 -16.73 21.48
N LEU A 97 9.09 -15.53 21.69
CA LEU A 97 8.76 -14.59 20.62
C LEU A 97 10.02 -14.02 19.96
N GLU A 98 11.10 -13.77 20.71
CA GLU A 98 12.40 -13.36 20.14
C GLU A 98 12.97 -14.43 19.20
N SER A 99 12.89 -15.71 19.61
CA SER A 99 13.33 -16.83 18.75
C SER A 99 12.51 -16.91 17.46
N LYS A 100 11.19 -16.76 17.57
CA LYS A 100 10.27 -16.70 16.42
C LYS A 100 10.57 -15.49 15.53
N TRP A 101 10.85 -14.33 16.13
CA TRP A 101 11.18 -13.11 15.41
C TRP A 101 12.46 -13.29 14.61
N SER A 102 13.53 -13.82 15.21
CA SER A 102 14.80 -14.11 14.51
C SER A 102 14.59 -15.08 13.36
N THR A 103 13.79 -16.14 13.57
CA THR A 103 13.47 -17.10 12.51
C THR A 103 12.70 -16.45 11.36
N ALA A 104 11.71 -15.60 11.65
CA ALA A 104 10.95 -14.87 10.64
C ALA A 104 11.82 -13.85 9.90
N PHE A 105 12.72 -13.16 10.61
CA PHE A 105 13.64 -12.21 10.01
C PHE A 105 14.62 -12.90 9.06
N ASP A 106 15.20 -14.04 9.45
CA ASP A 106 16.05 -14.86 8.59
C ASP A 106 15.33 -15.33 7.31
N GLN A 107 14.03 -15.64 7.42
CA GLN A 107 13.21 -15.99 6.24
C GLN A 107 13.09 -14.80 5.28
N VAL A 108 12.77 -13.62 5.80
CA VAL A 108 12.70 -12.38 5.00
C VAL A 108 14.07 -12.08 4.35
N GLU A 109 15.18 -12.26 5.07
CA GLU A 109 16.53 -12.02 4.54
C GLU A 109 16.95 -12.99 3.42
N ARG A 110 16.35 -14.17 3.33
CA ARG A 110 16.67 -15.15 2.28
C ARG A 110 15.89 -14.94 1.00
N LEU A 111 14.80 -14.18 1.04
CA LEU A 111 13.95 -13.98 -0.13
C LEU A 111 14.68 -13.16 -1.21
N PRO A 112 14.53 -13.53 -2.50
CA PRO A 112 15.07 -12.74 -3.59
C PRO A 112 14.42 -11.35 -3.64
N ARG A 113 15.20 -10.33 -4.03
CA ARG A 113 14.74 -8.93 -4.10
C ARG A 113 14.50 -8.45 -5.53
N ASN A 114 15.24 -9.00 -6.50
CA ASN A 114 15.30 -8.51 -7.87
C ASN A 114 14.80 -9.55 -8.90
N ASP A 115 14.03 -10.56 -8.49
CA ASP A 115 13.53 -11.57 -9.44
C ASP A 115 12.20 -11.13 -10.06
N ASP A 116 12.03 -11.21 -11.38
CA ASP A 116 10.77 -10.88 -12.09
C ASP A 116 9.67 -11.95 -11.89
N ASP A 117 9.77 -12.73 -10.80
CA ASP A 117 8.84 -13.81 -10.47
C ASP A 117 7.82 -13.34 -9.43
N ASP A 118 6.55 -13.32 -9.82
CA ASP A 118 5.42 -12.92 -8.96
C ASP A 118 5.37 -13.74 -7.66
N ALA A 119 5.73 -15.03 -7.71
CA ALA A 119 5.74 -15.89 -6.53
C ALA A 119 6.77 -15.43 -5.48
N VAL A 120 7.83 -14.75 -5.91
CA VAL A 120 8.88 -14.20 -5.06
C VAL A 120 8.41 -12.91 -4.38
N ALA A 121 7.72 -12.03 -5.11
CA ALA A 121 7.17 -10.79 -4.55
C ALA A 121 6.09 -11.07 -3.50
N ASP A 122 5.18 -12.00 -3.81
CA ASP A 122 4.15 -12.50 -2.90
C ASP A 122 4.75 -13.12 -1.63
N GLY A 123 5.90 -13.79 -1.77
CA GLY A 123 6.65 -14.34 -0.65
C GLY A 123 7.16 -13.28 0.32
N LEU A 124 7.64 -12.15 -0.21
CA LEU A 124 8.19 -11.05 0.61
C LEU A 124 7.11 -10.34 1.42
N GLU A 125 5.97 -10.04 0.82
CA GLU A 125 4.83 -9.43 1.51
C GLU A 125 4.39 -10.29 2.70
N LYS A 126 4.11 -11.57 2.43
CA LYS A 126 3.66 -12.53 3.45
C LYS A 126 4.69 -12.71 4.57
N ALA A 127 5.99 -12.71 4.23
CA ALA A 127 7.05 -12.85 5.23
C ALA A 127 7.17 -11.60 6.11
N LEU A 128 7.06 -10.40 5.54
CA LEU A 128 7.02 -9.14 6.30
C LEU A 128 5.81 -9.08 7.23
N ASP A 129 4.63 -9.50 6.77
CA ASP A 129 3.41 -9.55 7.59
C ASP A 129 3.57 -10.48 8.81
N VAL A 130 4.17 -11.65 8.60
CA VAL A 130 4.49 -12.59 9.69
C VAL A 130 5.44 -11.95 10.68
N LEU A 131 6.49 -11.28 10.21
CA LEU A 131 7.48 -10.61 11.05
C LEU A 131 6.83 -9.49 11.90
N PHE A 132 6.04 -8.60 11.29
CA PHE A 132 5.36 -7.52 12.00
C PHE A 132 4.34 -8.04 13.01
N ARG A 133 3.60 -9.11 12.68
CA ARG A 133 2.69 -9.76 13.63
C ARG A 133 3.42 -10.27 14.87
N ILE A 134 4.56 -10.94 14.70
CA ILE A 134 5.38 -11.41 15.82
C ILE A 134 5.91 -10.22 16.62
N ASP A 135 6.36 -9.16 15.96
CA ASP A 135 6.89 -7.96 16.64
C ASP A 135 5.82 -7.25 17.49
N ARG A 136 4.57 -7.17 17.01
CA ARG A 136 3.43 -6.65 17.81
C ARG A 136 3.18 -7.48 19.07
N GLU A 137 3.15 -8.81 18.95
CA GLU A 137 3.01 -9.70 20.12
C GLU A 137 4.17 -9.50 21.10
N LEU A 138 5.39 -9.36 20.58
CA LEU A 138 6.59 -9.17 21.36
C LEU A 138 6.56 -7.83 22.12
N ALA A 139 6.14 -6.74 21.47
CA ALA A 139 5.97 -5.43 22.11
C ALA A 139 4.96 -5.49 23.27
N LEU A 140 3.81 -6.16 23.07
CA LEU A 140 2.81 -6.34 24.12
C LEU A 140 3.34 -7.17 25.29
N SER A 141 4.04 -8.27 25.01
CA SER A 141 4.64 -9.16 26.02
C SER A 141 5.67 -8.41 26.88
N ARG A 142 6.52 -7.59 26.24
CA ARG A 142 7.49 -6.73 26.93
C ARG A 142 6.81 -5.68 27.80
N GLN A 143 5.75 -5.05 27.33
CA GLN A 143 4.98 -4.10 28.13
C GLN A 143 4.35 -4.77 29.36
N ARG A 144 3.75 -5.96 29.19
CA ARG A 144 3.19 -6.72 30.32
C ARG A 144 4.25 -7.12 31.34
N PHE A 145 5.43 -7.55 30.90
CA PHE A 145 6.57 -7.82 31.79
C PHE A 145 7.00 -6.57 32.57
N LEU A 146 7.18 -5.44 31.86
CA LEU A 146 7.63 -4.18 32.48
C LEU A 146 6.60 -3.59 33.46
N ASN A 147 5.31 -3.73 33.18
CA ASN A 147 4.27 -3.32 34.12
C ASN A 147 4.17 -4.29 35.30
N GLY A 148 4.26 -5.60 35.04
CA GLY A 148 4.15 -6.63 36.08
C GLY A 148 5.24 -6.54 37.14
N ILE A 149 6.45 -6.09 36.80
CA ILE A 149 7.50 -5.85 37.81
C ILE A 149 7.20 -4.65 38.72
N GLU A 150 6.31 -3.73 38.33
CA GLU A 150 5.96 -2.57 39.15
C GLU A 150 5.16 -2.98 40.39
N ASP A 151 4.36 -4.05 40.26
CA ASP A 151 3.55 -4.67 41.32
C ASP A 151 4.40 -5.34 42.42
N PHE A 152 5.69 -5.58 42.17
CA PHE A 152 6.62 -6.21 43.12
C PHE A 152 7.84 -5.32 43.43
N PRO A 153 7.68 -4.21 44.19
CA PRO A 153 8.77 -3.27 44.48
C PRO A 153 10.02 -3.90 45.10
N SER A 154 9.85 -4.93 45.93
CA SER A 154 10.95 -5.66 46.59
C SER A 154 11.83 -6.46 45.63
N MET A 155 11.33 -6.78 44.43
CA MET A 155 12.02 -7.58 43.41
C MET A 155 12.67 -6.75 42.30
N ARG A 156 12.42 -5.42 42.29
CA ARG A 156 12.90 -4.54 41.20
C ARG A 156 14.41 -4.59 41.04
N GLY A 157 15.17 -4.59 42.14
CA GLY A 157 16.62 -4.61 42.08
C GLY A 157 17.18 -5.86 41.36
N GLN A 158 16.55 -7.02 41.61
CA GLN A 158 16.94 -8.31 41.04
C GLN A 158 16.51 -8.43 39.57
N LEU A 159 15.40 -7.78 39.19
CA LEU A 159 14.85 -7.84 37.83
C LEU A 159 15.32 -6.70 36.93
N GLU A 160 15.94 -5.65 37.47
CA GLU A 160 16.25 -4.42 36.73
C GLU A 160 17.21 -4.67 35.56
N ALA A 161 18.17 -5.58 35.69
CA ALA A 161 19.06 -5.92 34.59
C ALA A 161 18.29 -6.44 33.37
N SER A 162 17.34 -7.36 33.59
CA SER A 162 16.47 -7.93 32.56
C SER A 162 15.44 -6.92 32.06
N ALA A 163 14.88 -6.09 32.94
CA ALA A 163 14.00 -4.99 32.55
C ALA A 163 14.71 -3.99 31.63
N ALA A 164 15.95 -3.64 31.94
CA ALA A 164 16.75 -2.74 31.12
C ALA A 164 17.04 -3.33 29.73
N SER A 165 17.36 -4.62 29.61
CA SER A 165 17.54 -5.25 28.29
C SER A 165 16.23 -5.34 27.51
N VAL A 166 15.11 -5.66 28.18
CA VAL A 166 13.76 -5.60 27.59
C VAL A 166 13.43 -4.20 27.06
N ARG A 167 13.68 -3.13 27.83
CA ARG A 167 13.47 -1.75 27.37
C ARG A 167 14.35 -1.39 26.17
N ARG A 168 15.59 -1.89 26.10
CA ARG A 168 16.46 -1.67 24.93
C ARG A 168 15.91 -2.33 23.68
N LEU A 169 15.42 -3.56 23.80
CA LEU A 169 14.79 -4.29 22.70
C LEU A 169 13.43 -3.69 22.31
N GLN A 170 12.67 -3.16 23.27
CA GLN A 170 11.40 -2.48 23.03
C GLN A 170 11.55 -1.29 22.08
N ARG A 171 12.62 -0.49 22.21
CA ARG A 171 12.89 0.64 21.30
C ARG A 171 12.99 0.23 19.83
N ILE A 172 13.42 -1.01 19.56
CA ILE A 172 13.46 -1.54 18.19
C ILE A 172 12.04 -1.79 17.69
N SER A 173 11.19 -2.43 18.50
CA SER A 173 9.78 -2.67 18.15
C SER A 173 8.97 -1.38 18.03
N ASP A 174 9.25 -0.38 18.86
CA ASP A 174 8.65 0.96 18.72
C ASP A 174 8.97 1.56 17.36
N ARG A 175 10.22 1.39 16.88
CA ARG A 175 10.65 1.82 15.55
C ARG A 175 10.05 0.95 14.44
N MET A 176 9.91 -0.37 14.62
CA MET A 176 9.25 -1.25 13.66
C MET A 176 7.78 -0.89 13.47
N ARG A 177 7.07 -0.53 14.55
CA ARG A 177 5.70 -0.02 14.45
C ARG A 177 5.60 1.24 13.59
N MET A 178 6.61 2.13 13.66
CA MET A 178 6.63 3.31 12.80
C MET A 178 6.81 2.94 11.32
N VAL A 179 7.58 1.89 11.03
CA VAL A 179 7.74 1.37 9.65
C VAL A 179 6.47 0.71 9.13
N GLU A 180 5.73 0.01 10.01
CA GLU A 180 4.46 -0.63 9.66
C GLU A 180 3.33 0.39 9.41
N GLU A 181 3.29 1.45 10.23
CA GLU A 181 2.23 2.48 10.21
C GLU A 181 2.80 3.89 10.01
N PRO A 182 3.58 4.17 8.94
CA PRO A 182 4.34 5.41 8.79
C PRO A 182 3.46 6.67 8.70
N GLU A 183 2.20 6.52 8.30
CA GLU A 183 1.18 7.57 8.28
C GLU A 183 0.84 8.12 9.68
N LYS A 184 1.01 7.32 10.74
CA LYS A 184 0.75 7.75 12.12
C LYS A 184 1.90 8.58 12.70
N PHE A 185 3.01 8.70 11.96
CA PHE A 185 4.24 9.36 12.41
C PHE A 185 4.74 10.38 11.37
N PRO A 186 3.98 11.48 11.13
CA PRO A 186 4.30 12.45 10.08
C PRO A 186 5.64 13.16 10.30
N ASP A 187 6.05 13.35 11.56
CA ASP A 187 7.26 14.07 11.95
C ASP A 187 8.55 13.25 11.77
N GLN A 188 8.45 11.95 11.47
CA GLN A 188 9.60 11.07 11.24
C GLN A 188 10.07 11.22 9.78
N ALA A 189 11.10 12.05 9.57
CA ALA A 189 11.61 12.40 8.25
C ALA A 189 12.24 11.20 7.50
N ASP A 190 12.84 10.27 8.23
CA ASP A 190 13.41 9.03 7.70
C ASP A 190 12.36 8.06 7.13
N LEU A 191 11.09 8.23 7.49
CA LEU A 191 9.96 7.43 6.99
C LEU A 191 9.19 8.14 5.87
N SER A 192 9.61 9.34 5.43
CA SER A 192 8.87 10.14 4.46
C SER A 192 8.62 9.38 3.16
N LYS A 193 9.65 8.70 2.65
CA LYS A 193 9.55 7.92 1.40
C LYS A 193 8.56 6.76 1.50
N LEU A 194 8.59 6.00 2.60
CA LEU A 194 7.64 4.90 2.81
C LEU A 194 6.19 5.43 2.86
N ARG A 195 6.01 6.54 3.58
CA ARG A 195 4.71 7.21 3.70
C ARG A 195 4.23 7.74 2.34
N GLU A 196 5.09 8.40 1.58
CA GLU A 196 4.79 8.95 0.26
C GLU A 196 4.45 7.82 -0.73
N SER A 197 5.26 6.77 -0.83
CA SER A 197 4.98 5.62 -1.71
C SER A 197 3.66 4.93 -1.36
N ARG A 198 3.38 4.70 -0.07
CA ARG A 198 2.11 4.12 0.36
C ARG A 198 0.93 5.03 0.06
N ALA A 199 1.07 6.33 0.33
CA ALA A 199 0.03 7.31 0.02
C ALA A 199 -0.23 7.40 -1.48
N ASP A 200 0.80 7.30 -2.32
CA ASP A 200 0.67 7.41 -3.76
C ASP A 200 -0.14 6.25 -4.36
N ILE A 201 0.10 5.01 -3.90
CA ILE A 201 -0.70 3.83 -4.28
C ILE A 201 -2.16 4.02 -3.87
N LEU A 202 -2.40 4.43 -2.62
CA LEU A 202 -3.76 4.60 -2.08
C LEU A 202 -4.54 5.72 -2.78
N VAL A 203 -3.89 6.87 -3.00
CA VAL A 203 -4.51 8.02 -3.67
C VAL A 203 -4.78 7.69 -5.14
N LEU A 204 -3.85 7.03 -5.83
CA LEU A 204 -4.03 6.60 -7.22
C LEU A 204 -5.28 5.73 -7.35
N ARG A 205 -5.38 4.71 -6.50
CA ARG A 205 -6.53 3.81 -6.46
C ARG A 205 -7.83 4.56 -6.19
N LYS A 206 -7.87 5.30 -5.10
CA LYS A 206 -9.07 6.04 -4.67
C LYS A 206 -9.57 7.01 -5.75
N ASP A 207 -8.68 7.82 -6.30
CA ASP A 207 -9.08 8.87 -7.24
C ASP A 207 -9.47 8.29 -8.60
N ALA A 208 -8.79 7.24 -9.06
CA ALA A 208 -9.17 6.52 -10.27
C ALA A 208 -10.50 5.78 -10.10
N ASP A 209 -10.71 5.08 -8.98
CA ASP A 209 -11.97 4.39 -8.68
C ASP A 209 -13.15 5.39 -8.68
N ALA A 210 -12.98 6.57 -8.08
CA ALA A 210 -14.01 7.62 -8.07
C ALA A 210 -14.38 8.10 -9.49
N ILE A 211 -13.39 8.22 -10.39
CA ILE A 211 -13.63 8.61 -11.79
C ILE A 211 -14.26 7.46 -12.57
N VAL A 212 -13.78 6.22 -12.39
CA VAL A 212 -14.36 5.02 -13.00
C VAL A 212 -15.83 4.92 -12.63
N ASP A 213 -16.18 5.03 -11.35
CA ASP A 213 -17.56 4.98 -10.89
C ASP A 213 -18.40 6.11 -11.51
N GLY A 214 -17.83 7.30 -11.61
CA GLY A 214 -18.42 8.42 -12.31
C GLY A 214 -18.74 8.10 -13.79
N VAL A 215 -17.78 7.57 -14.53
CA VAL A 215 -17.95 7.18 -15.94
C VAL A 215 -18.99 6.08 -16.08
N LEU A 216 -18.94 5.04 -15.26
CA LEU A 216 -19.87 3.91 -15.31
C LEU A 216 -21.30 4.33 -14.99
N ASN A 217 -21.50 5.15 -13.96
CA ASN A 217 -22.82 5.66 -13.57
C ASN A 217 -23.46 6.57 -14.63
N HIS A 218 -22.65 7.25 -15.44
CA HIS A 218 -23.11 8.14 -16.50
C HIS A 218 -22.97 7.54 -17.91
N LYS A 219 -22.64 6.24 -18.02
CA LYS A 219 -22.25 5.61 -19.29
C LYS A 219 -23.29 5.80 -20.39
N SER A 220 -24.59 5.64 -20.10
CA SER A 220 -25.65 5.83 -21.11
C SER A 220 -25.65 7.26 -21.66
N VAL A 221 -25.63 8.25 -20.76
CA VAL A 221 -25.63 9.69 -21.11
C VAL A 221 -24.36 10.06 -21.87
N ILE A 222 -23.21 9.48 -21.48
CA ILE A 222 -21.94 9.67 -22.16
C ILE A 222 -22.00 9.11 -23.58
N ASP A 223 -22.45 7.87 -23.75
CA ASP A 223 -22.56 7.20 -25.05
C ASP A 223 -23.60 7.92 -25.95
N GLU A 224 -24.70 8.43 -25.39
CA GLU A 224 -25.68 9.27 -26.11
C GLU A 224 -25.06 10.56 -26.64
N ARG A 225 -24.24 11.26 -25.85
CA ARG A 225 -23.52 12.45 -26.30
C ARG A 225 -22.53 12.12 -27.42
N LEU A 226 -21.79 11.03 -27.29
CA LEU A 226 -20.88 10.58 -28.34
C LEU A 226 -21.63 10.26 -29.64
N ALA A 227 -22.82 9.65 -29.55
CA ALA A 227 -23.65 9.34 -30.70
C ALA A 227 -24.15 10.57 -31.47
N GLN A 228 -24.22 11.74 -30.84
CA GLN A 228 -24.62 13.00 -31.49
C GLN A 228 -23.54 13.57 -32.41
N VAL A 229 -22.28 13.23 -32.16
CA VAL A 229 -21.13 13.79 -32.89
C VAL A 229 -20.34 12.77 -33.71
N VAL A 230 -20.61 11.47 -33.53
CA VAL A 230 -19.97 10.39 -34.30
C VAL A 230 -20.98 9.80 -35.28
N ASP A 231 -20.70 9.91 -36.57
CA ASP A 231 -21.57 9.35 -37.62
C ASP A 231 -21.63 7.82 -37.51
N ASN A 232 -22.85 7.26 -37.57
CA ASN A 232 -23.09 5.82 -37.40
C ASN A 232 -22.45 5.25 -36.12
N PHE A 233 -22.52 5.99 -35.02
CA PHE A 233 -21.96 5.58 -33.74
C PHE A 233 -22.46 4.19 -33.33
N ALA A 234 -21.52 3.27 -33.26
CA ALA A 234 -21.67 1.99 -32.59
C ALA A 234 -20.43 1.86 -31.70
N PRO A 235 -20.57 1.87 -30.36
CA PRO A 235 -19.44 1.80 -29.45
C PRO A 235 -18.47 0.68 -29.82
N GLU A 236 -18.98 -0.49 -30.22
CA GLU A 236 -18.24 -1.70 -30.56
C GLU A 236 -17.35 -1.54 -31.80
N ARG A 237 -17.60 -0.53 -32.63
CA ARG A 237 -16.80 -0.22 -33.84
C ARG A 237 -15.66 0.76 -33.57
N ILE A 238 -15.68 1.43 -32.43
CA ILE A 238 -14.59 2.31 -32.01
C ILE A 238 -13.53 1.43 -31.34
N ASP A 239 -12.26 1.72 -31.62
CA ASP A 239 -11.14 1.09 -30.92
C ASP A 239 -11.38 1.17 -29.39
N PRO A 240 -11.22 0.06 -28.65
CA PRO A 240 -11.55 0.05 -27.22
C PRO A 240 -10.79 1.10 -26.41
N VAL A 241 -9.55 1.42 -26.78
CA VAL A 241 -8.74 2.44 -26.10
C VAL A 241 -9.30 3.83 -26.40
N ASP A 242 -9.60 4.12 -27.68
CA ASP A 242 -10.21 5.41 -28.06
C ASP A 242 -11.58 5.59 -27.42
N ARG A 243 -12.37 4.52 -27.32
CA ARG A 243 -13.66 4.52 -26.63
C ARG A 243 -13.52 4.84 -25.15
N ALA A 244 -12.55 4.22 -24.45
CA ALA A 244 -12.26 4.52 -23.05
C ALA A 244 -11.82 5.97 -22.84
N ILE A 245 -10.93 6.47 -23.70
CA ILE A 245 -10.46 7.87 -23.67
C ILE A 245 -11.62 8.84 -23.89
N LEU A 246 -12.47 8.59 -24.88
CA LEU A 246 -13.62 9.43 -25.19
C LEU A 246 -14.62 9.44 -24.04
N ARG A 247 -14.96 8.28 -23.46
CA ARG A 247 -15.87 8.19 -22.31
C ARG A 247 -15.35 8.97 -21.10
N LEU A 248 -14.07 8.82 -20.78
CA LEU A 248 -13.41 9.60 -19.73
C LEU A 248 -13.47 11.10 -20.03
N ALA A 249 -13.10 11.52 -21.23
CA ALA A 249 -13.08 12.94 -21.60
C ALA A 249 -14.48 13.57 -21.56
N VAL A 250 -15.51 12.87 -22.05
CA VAL A 250 -16.91 13.33 -21.98
C VAL A 250 -17.35 13.45 -20.53
N TYR A 251 -17.08 12.44 -19.69
CA TYR A 251 -17.38 12.53 -18.26
C TYR A 251 -16.73 13.77 -17.63
N GLU A 252 -15.44 14.00 -17.87
CA GLU A 252 -14.73 15.15 -17.31
C GLU A 252 -15.24 16.50 -17.83
N ILE A 253 -15.64 16.60 -19.09
CA ILE A 253 -16.20 17.83 -19.68
C ILE A 253 -17.52 18.22 -19.01
N PHE A 254 -18.39 17.25 -18.72
CA PHE A 254 -19.76 17.53 -18.28
C PHE A 254 -19.98 17.38 -16.77
N HIS A 255 -19.09 16.67 -16.07
CA HIS A 255 -19.28 16.33 -14.65
C HIS A 255 -18.11 16.72 -13.74
N ALA A 256 -16.94 17.07 -14.29
CA ALA A 256 -15.80 17.50 -13.49
C ALA A 256 -15.61 19.03 -13.55
N THR A 257 -14.95 19.59 -12.54
CA THR A 257 -14.60 21.02 -12.47
C THR A 257 -13.27 21.29 -13.19
N ILE A 258 -13.15 20.82 -14.44
CA ILE A 258 -11.90 20.86 -15.22
C ILE A 258 -12.15 21.66 -16.51
N PRO A 259 -11.31 22.65 -16.86
CA PRO A 259 -11.50 23.40 -18.09
C PRO A 259 -11.52 22.49 -19.32
N VAL A 260 -12.53 22.64 -20.18
CA VAL A 260 -12.76 21.79 -21.37
C VAL A 260 -11.50 21.64 -22.22
N LYS A 261 -10.77 22.73 -22.48
CA LYS A 261 -9.52 22.72 -23.26
C LYS A 261 -8.44 21.83 -22.64
N VAL A 262 -8.35 21.79 -21.31
CA VAL A 262 -7.39 20.94 -20.58
C VAL A 262 -7.78 19.48 -20.73
N VAL A 263 -9.07 19.15 -20.59
CA VAL A 263 -9.57 17.79 -20.80
C VAL A 263 -9.24 17.28 -22.20
N ILE A 264 -9.51 18.10 -23.23
CA ILE A 264 -9.26 17.78 -24.64
C ILE A 264 -7.76 17.54 -24.89
N ASN A 265 -6.91 18.47 -24.49
CA ASN A 265 -5.46 18.36 -24.70
C ASN A 265 -4.91 17.06 -24.09
N GLU A 266 -5.28 16.76 -22.84
CA GLU A 266 -4.81 15.54 -22.18
C GLU A 266 -5.42 14.26 -22.79
N ALA A 267 -6.67 14.30 -23.27
CA ALA A 267 -7.27 13.16 -23.99
C ALA A 267 -6.50 12.85 -25.28
N ILE A 268 -6.08 13.88 -26.02
CA ILE A 268 -5.28 13.74 -27.24
C ILE A 268 -3.91 13.15 -26.93
N GLU A 269 -3.25 13.60 -25.87
CA GLU A 269 -1.94 13.06 -25.46
C GLU A 269 -2.05 11.59 -25.04
N LEU A 270 -3.13 11.20 -24.36
CA LEU A 270 -3.42 9.79 -24.04
C LEU A 270 -3.69 8.97 -25.32
N ALA A 271 -4.45 9.51 -26.27
CA ALA A 271 -4.74 8.84 -27.54
C ALA A 271 -3.49 8.62 -28.40
N LYS A 272 -2.56 9.59 -28.43
CA LYS A 272 -1.26 9.43 -29.09
C LYS A 272 -0.38 8.38 -28.43
N ARG A 273 -0.53 8.17 -27.12
CA ARG A 273 0.31 7.24 -26.34
C ARG A 273 -0.19 5.81 -26.41
N PHE A 274 -1.50 5.59 -26.31
CA PHE A 274 -2.09 4.25 -26.18
C PHE A 274 -2.86 3.79 -27.42
N GLY A 275 -3.31 4.72 -28.26
CA GLY A 275 -4.08 4.42 -29.46
C GLY A 275 -3.22 4.09 -30.67
N THR A 276 -3.88 4.08 -31.83
CA THR A 276 -3.25 3.89 -33.15
C THR A 276 -2.73 5.21 -33.73
N THR A 277 -2.09 5.15 -34.90
CA THR A 277 -1.57 6.32 -35.62
C THR A 277 -2.62 7.42 -35.84
N ASP A 278 -3.90 7.06 -36.02
CA ASP A 278 -4.98 8.02 -36.29
C ASP A 278 -5.79 8.42 -35.04
N SER A 279 -5.57 7.76 -33.90
CA SER A 279 -6.34 7.95 -32.66
C SER A 279 -6.31 9.39 -32.15
N GLY A 280 -5.14 10.04 -32.15
CA GLY A 280 -5.03 11.43 -31.72
C GLY A 280 -5.87 12.40 -32.56
N ARG A 281 -5.94 12.20 -33.88
CA ARG A 281 -6.74 13.03 -34.80
C ARG A 281 -8.23 12.76 -34.60
N PHE A 282 -8.60 11.48 -34.46
CA PHE A 282 -9.97 11.05 -34.23
C PHE A 282 -10.54 11.62 -32.92
N VAL A 283 -9.84 11.41 -31.79
CA VAL A 283 -10.25 11.91 -30.47
C VAL A 283 -10.38 13.43 -30.48
N ASN A 284 -9.41 14.17 -31.05
CA ASN A 284 -9.51 15.62 -31.18
C ASN A 284 -10.78 16.04 -31.94
N GLY A 285 -11.04 15.43 -33.11
CA GLY A 285 -12.19 15.79 -33.94
C GLY A 285 -13.56 15.46 -33.31
N VAL A 286 -13.63 14.44 -32.45
CA VAL A 286 -14.86 14.13 -31.70
C VAL A 286 -15.05 15.13 -30.56
N LEU A 287 -14.03 15.38 -29.76
CA LEU A 287 -14.14 16.26 -28.59
C LEU A 287 -14.31 17.74 -28.96
N ASP A 288 -13.70 18.21 -30.05
CA ASP A 288 -13.90 19.59 -30.54
C ASP A 288 -15.36 19.84 -30.98
N ARG A 289 -16.06 18.82 -31.46
CA ARG A 289 -17.49 18.92 -31.80
C ARG A 289 -18.34 18.99 -30.52
N LEU A 290 -18.07 18.13 -29.54
CA LEU A 290 -18.78 18.13 -28.26
C LEU A 290 -18.56 19.39 -27.42
N ALA A 291 -17.36 19.98 -27.49
CA ALA A 291 -17.03 21.19 -26.74
C ALA A 291 -17.86 22.41 -27.14
N LYS A 292 -18.38 22.43 -28.38
CA LYS A 292 -19.29 23.48 -28.86
C LYS A 292 -20.63 23.45 -28.14
N ASP A 293 -21.06 22.26 -27.70
CA ASP A 293 -22.32 22.05 -26.97
C ASP A 293 -22.16 22.22 -25.45
N ALA A 294 -20.92 22.13 -24.94
CA ALA A 294 -20.60 22.25 -23.51
C ALA A 294 -20.35 23.70 -23.05
N SER A 295 -20.26 24.66 -23.97
CA SER A 295 -20.15 26.08 -23.61
C SER A 295 -21.53 26.64 -23.29
N PRO A 296 -21.74 27.34 -22.15
CA PRO A 296 -22.95 28.16 -22.04
C PRO A 296 -22.89 29.19 -23.17
N ALA A 297 -24.01 29.33 -23.89
CA ALA A 297 -24.20 30.46 -24.78
C ALA A 297 -23.79 31.74 -24.05
N SER A 298 -22.99 32.55 -24.73
CA SER A 298 -22.41 33.80 -24.23
C SER A 298 -23.47 34.77 -23.71
#